data_AF-A0A1H3T4F7-F1
#
_entry.id   AF-A0A1H3T4F7-F1
#
_cell.length_a   1.000
_cell.length_b   1.000
_cell.length_c   1.000
_cell.angle_alpha   90.00
_cell.angle_beta   90.00
_cell.angle_gamma   90.00
#
_symmetry.space_group_name_H-M   'P 1'
#
loop_
_entity.id
_entity.type
_entity.pdbx_description
1 polymer ?
#
loop_
_entity_poly.entity_id
_entity_poly.type
_entity_poly.pdbx_seq_one_letter_code
_entity_poly.pdbx_strand_id
1 'polypeptide(L)'
;MTRCGGTAVDRDAVRWRFETVGSGHLPPMPEPLPPRPAATVTPYEDGPLLVRGDFAVVTPEGERIETGRRTVALCRCGKSAIKPFCDGTHKVIGFRAGAAPLGRDEQ
;
A
#
# COMPACT_ATOMS: atom_id res chain seq x y z
N MET A 1 -54.59 -53.58 -18.79
CA MET A 1 -53.87 -52.51 -19.51
C MET A 1 -54.28 -51.20 -18.85
N THR A 2 -53.49 -50.46 -18.07
CA THR A 2 -52.07 -50.12 -18.14
C THR A 2 -51.60 -49.73 -16.74
N ARG A 3 -50.46 -50.27 -16.28
CA ARG A 3 -49.67 -49.63 -15.22
C ARG A 3 -48.20 -49.82 -15.55
N CYS A 4 -47.54 -48.72 -15.91
CA CYS A 4 -46.10 -48.62 -16.04
C CYS A 4 -45.42 -49.00 -14.71
N GLY A 5 -44.46 -49.92 -14.78
CA GLY A 5 -43.47 -50.14 -13.73
C GLY A 5 -42.09 -49.95 -14.35
N GLY A 6 -41.56 -48.73 -14.24
CA GLY A 6 -40.19 -48.43 -14.66
C GLY A 6 -39.21 -49.15 -13.74
N THR A 7 -38.33 -49.96 -14.32
CA THR A 7 -37.16 -50.53 -13.65
C THR A 7 -36.14 -49.42 -13.42
N ALA A 8 -35.95 -49.01 -12.17
CA ALA A 8 -34.82 -48.19 -11.78
C ALA A 8 -33.55 -49.04 -11.91
N VAL A 9 -32.67 -48.68 -12.85
CA VAL A 9 -31.35 -49.29 -13.02
C VAL A 9 -30.40 -48.71 -11.97
N ASP A 10 -29.94 -49.59 -11.07
CA ASP A 10 -28.90 -49.34 -10.08
C ASP A 10 -27.60 -48.96 -10.78
N ARG A 11 -27.05 -47.77 -10.47
CA ARG A 11 -25.77 -47.28 -11.00
C ARG A 11 -24.75 -47.26 -9.88
N ASP A 12 -23.87 -48.25 -9.93
CA ASP A 12 -22.51 -48.31 -9.38
C ASP A 12 -22.15 -47.23 -8.36
N ALA A 13 -22.22 -47.65 -7.10
CA ALA A 13 -21.61 -47.02 -5.96
C ALA A 13 -20.09 -46.89 -6.16
N VAL A 14 -19.63 -45.74 -6.68
CA VAL A 14 -18.28 -45.25 -6.37
C VAL A 14 -18.30 -44.91 -4.88
N ARG A 15 -17.94 -45.92 -4.09
CA ARG A 15 -17.82 -45.87 -2.64
C ARG A 15 -16.64 -44.95 -2.35
N TRP A 16 -16.89 -43.64 -2.24
CA TRP A 16 -15.93 -42.67 -1.73
C TRP A 16 -15.53 -43.12 -0.33
N ARG A 17 -14.34 -43.73 -0.22
CA ARG A 17 -13.72 -44.02 1.05
C ARG A 17 -13.33 -42.66 1.63
N PHE A 18 -14.23 -42.09 2.43
CA PHE A 18 -13.88 -41.06 3.39
C PHE A 18 -12.92 -41.69 4.39
N GLU A 19 -11.66 -41.74 4.01
CA GLU A 19 -10.57 -41.85 4.97
C GLU A 19 -10.74 -40.65 5.90
N THR A 20 -10.98 -40.93 7.17
CA THR A 20 -11.06 -39.93 8.23
C THR A 20 -9.72 -39.19 8.27
N VAL A 21 -9.61 -38.10 7.51
CA VAL A 21 -8.65 -37.03 7.79
C VAL A 21 -9.00 -36.56 9.19
N GLY A 22 -8.27 -37.09 10.17
CA GLY A 22 -8.45 -36.78 11.58
C GLY A 22 -8.49 -35.27 11.74
N SER A 23 -9.48 -34.79 12.52
CA SER A 23 -9.73 -33.40 12.93
C SER A 23 -8.53 -32.48 12.69
N GLY A 24 -8.33 -32.10 11.44
CA GLY A 24 -7.16 -31.35 11.03
C GLY A 24 -7.46 -29.93 11.39
N HIS A 25 -6.80 -29.41 12.42
CA HIS A 25 -6.81 -27.98 12.72
C HIS A 25 -6.39 -27.26 11.43
N LEU A 26 -7.36 -26.66 10.73
CA LEU A 26 -7.03 -25.78 9.61
C LEU A 26 -6.06 -24.73 10.15
N PRO A 27 -4.94 -24.47 9.47
CA PRO A 27 -4.09 -23.37 9.86
C PRO A 27 -4.94 -22.09 9.87
N PRO A 28 -4.77 -21.21 10.87
CA PRO A 28 -5.48 -19.95 10.88
C PRO A 28 -5.18 -19.22 9.58
N MET A 29 -6.22 -18.68 8.94
CA MET A 29 -6.06 -17.86 7.76
C MET A 29 -5.10 -16.71 8.07
N PRO A 30 -4.18 -16.36 7.15
CA PRO A 30 -3.29 -15.23 7.39
C PRO A 30 -4.13 -13.98 7.63
N GLU A 31 -3.78 -13.25 8.68
CA GLU A 31 -4.42 -11.99 8.99
C GLU A 31 -4.34 -11.05 7.78
N PRO A 32 -5.42 -10.32 7.45
CA PRO A 32 -5.39 -9.39 6.34
C PRO A 32 -4.31 -8.34 6.59
N LEU A 33 -3.47 -8.11 5.58
CA LEU A 33 -2.41 -7.10 5.66
C LEU A 33 -3.03 -5.74 5.98
N PRO A 34 -2.37 -4.92 6.82
CA PRO A 34 -2.85 -3.57 7.09
C PRO A 34 -2.99 -2.78 5.78
N PRO A 35 -3.97 -1.89 5.66
CA PRO A 35 -4.14 -1.07 4.47
C PRO A 35 -2.89 -0.22 4.25
N ARG A 36 -2.37 -0.23 3.02
CA ARG A 36 -1.26 0.65 2.65
C ARG A 36 -1.75 2.10 2.69
N PRO A 37 -0.94 3.04 3.21
CA PRO A 37 -1.33 4.44 3.17
C PRO A 37 -1.47 4.91 1.72
N ALA A 38 -2.43 5.79 1.46
CA ALA A 38 -2.64 6.37 0.13
C ALA A 38 -1.39 7.09 -0.37
N ALA A 39 -0.71 7.82 0.52
CA ALA A 39 0.57 8.45 0.26
C ALA A 39 1.56 8.25 1.42
N THR A 40 2.84 8.27 1.10
CA THR A 40 3.95 8.27 2.04
C THR A 40 4.80 9.51 1.83
N VAL A 41 5.26 10.13 2.91
CA VAL A 41 6.16 11.28 2.88
C VAL A 41 7.42 10.89 3.64
N THR A 42 8.56 10.87 2.95
CA THR A 42 9.85 10.49 3.52
C THR A 42 10.79 11.69 3.53
N PRO A 43 11.22 12.19 4.69
CA PRO A 43 12.29 13.18 4.76
C PRO A 43 13.62 12.53 4.39
N TYR A 44 14.38 13.16 3.50
CA TYR A 44 15.75 12.75 3.20
C TYR A 44 16.72 13.60 4.01
N GLU A 45 17.78 12.99 4.55
CA GLU A 45 18.83 13.71 5.26
C GLU A 45 19.40 14.82 4.36
N ASP A 46 19.45 16.04 4.91
CA ASP A 46 19.93 17.24 4.20
C ASP A 46 19.21 17.52 2.87
N GLY A 47 18.04 16.91 2.70
CA GLY A 47 17.39 16.77 1.41
C GLY A 47 15.91 17.16 1.40
N PRO A 48 15.21 16.84 0.30
CA PRO A 48 13.79 17.14 0.11
C PRO A 48 12.87 16.23 0.94
N LEU A 49 11.57 16.53 0.89
CA LEU A 49 10.51 15.59 1.27
C LEU A 49 10.09 14.78 0.05
N LEU A 50 10.31 13.47 0.08
CA LEU A 50 9.92 12.57 -1.01
C LEU A 50 8.51 12.05 -0.77
N VAL A 51 7.57 12.46 -1.61
CA VAL A 51 6.17 12.04 -1.54
C VAL A 51 5.94 10.95 -2.57
N ARG A 52 5.34 9.82 -2.16
CA ARG A 52 4.97 8.71 -3.05
C ARG A 52 3.53 8.27 -2.80
N GLY A 53 2.83 7.90 -3.87
CA GLY A 53 1.48 7.32 -3.81
C GLY A 53 0.44 8.17 -4.50
N ASP A 54 -0.79 8.13 -4.00
CA ASP A 54 -1.93 8.89 -4.47
C ASP A 54 -2.05 10.18 -3.65
N PHE A 55 -1.73 11.31 -4.26
CA PHE A 55 -1.72 12.62 -3.60
C PHE A 55 -2.08 13.75 -4.56
N ALA A 56 -2.45 14.89 -3.97
CA ALA A 56 -2.63 16.17 -4.64
C ALA A 56 -1.64 17.18 -4.06
N VAL A 57 -1.05 18.00 -4.92
CA VAL A 57 -0.38 19.22 -4.48
C VAL A 57 -1.32 20.36 -4.83
N VAL A 58 -1.67 21.18 -3.85
CA VAL A 58 -2.61 22.30 -4.03
C VAL A 58 -1.99 23.61 -3.54
N THR A 59 -2.39 24.72 -4.15
CA THR A 59 -2.09 26.06 -3.63
C THR A 59 -2.97 26.38 -2.42
N PRO A 60 -2.68 27.45 -1.65
CA PRO A 60 -3.56 27.91 -0.58
C PRO A 60 -5.00 28.23 -1.04
N GLU A 61 -5.16 28.59 -2.32
CA GLU A 61 -6.45 28.88 -2.96
C GLU A 61 -7.18 27.60 -3.42
N GLY A 62 -6.56 26.43 -3.27
CA GLY A 62 -7.11 25.14 -3.65
C GLY A 62 -6.84 24.72 -5.10
N GLU A 63 -6.07 25.49 -5.87
CA GLU A 63 -5.71 25.13 -7.24
C GLU A 63 -4.75 23.94 -7.25
N ARG A 64 -4.99 22.95 -8.11
CA ARG A 64 -4.13 21.76 -8.23
C ARG A 64 -2.88 22.08 -9.05
N ILE A 65 -1.72 21.77 -8.48
CA ILE A 65 -0.44 21.78 -9.21
C ILE A 65 -0.26 20.43 -9.89
N GLU A 66 -0.19 20.44 -11.22
CA GLU A 66 0.05 19.23 -12.02
C GLU A 66 1.45 18.67 -11.75
N THR A 67 1.51 17.45 -11.21
CA THR A 67 2.79 16.78 -10.90
C THR A 67 3.23 15.84 -12.02
N GLY A 68 2.27 15.28 -12.78
CA GLY A 68 2.51 14.30 -13.84
C GLY A 68 3.04 12.94 -13.38
N ARG A 69 3.17 12.70 -12.07
CA ARG A 69 3.79 11.47 -11.52
C ARG A 69 3.33 11.17 -10.09
N ARG A 70 3.35 9.88 -9.75
CA ARG A 70 3.05 9.34 -8.40
C ARG A 70 4.19 9.50 -7.40
N THR A 71 5.25 10.23 -7.75
CA THR A 71 6.40 10.48 -6.87
C THR A 71 6.99 11.85 -7.14
N VAL A 72 7.02 12.72 -6.13
CA VAL A 72 7.61 14.05 -6.24
C VAL A 72 8.56 14.31 -5.08
N ALA A 73 9.55 15.18 -5.32
CA ALA A 73 10.41 15.71 -4.29
C ALA A 73 10.01 17.17 -4.01
N LEU A 74 9.54 17.45 -2.80
CA LEU A 74 9.18 18.80 -2.36
C LEU A 74 10.36 19.49 -1.70
N CYS A 75 10.49 20.79 -1.96
CA CYS A 75 11.55 21.61 -1.39
C CYS A 75 11.39 21.71 0.13
N ARG A 76 12.43 21.33 0.86
CA ARG A 76 12.54 21.52 2.31
C ARG A 76 13.50 22.65 2.70
N CYS A 77 14.44 22.99 1.83
CA CYS A 77 15.48 23.99 2.11
C CYS A 77 15.06 25.45 1.84
N GLY A 78 13.89 25.69 1.23
CA GLY A 78 13.36 27.02 0.93
C GLY A 78 14.04 27.76 -0.24
N LYS A 79 15.12 27.23 -0.84
CA LYS A 79 15.91 27.93 -1.86
C LYS A 79 15.72 27.47 -3.30
N SER A 80 14.86 26.47 -3.56
CA SER A 80 14.61 26.02 -4.94
C SER A 80 14.03 27.14 -5.82
N ALA A 81 14.41 27.16 -7.10
CA ALA A 81 13.85 28.01 -8.14
C ALA A 81 12.50 27.49 -8.69
N ILE A 82 12.17 26.21 -8.50
CA ILE A 82 10.96 25.55 -9.03
C ILE A 82 9.97 25.14 -7.94
N LYS A 83 9.79 26.01 -6.92
CA LYS A 83 8.87 25.73 -5.80
C LYS A 83 7.47 25.34 -6.30
N PRO A 84 6.80 24.38 -5.65
CA PRO A 84 7.16 23.71 -4.39
C PRO A 84 8.14 22.54 -4.54
N PHE A 85 8.65 22.27 -5.75
CA PHE A 85 9.50 21.12 -6.02
C PHE A 85 10.97 21.37 -5.68
N CYS A 86 11.74 20.30 -5.54
CA CYS A 86 13.18 20.35 -5.33
C CYS A 86 13.94 20.26 -6.67
N ASP A 87 14.89 21.16 -6.89
CA ASP A 87 15.82 21.20 -8.03
C ASP A 87 17.26 20.79 -7.69
N GLY A 88 17.52 20.41 -6.43
CA GLY A 88 18.87 20.10 -5.97
C GLY A 88 19.63 21.26 -5.32
N THR A 89 19.07 22.48 -5.26
CA THR A 89 19.71 23.64 -4.60
C THR A 89 20.14 23.36 -3.16
N HIS A 90 19.44 22.47 -2.45
CA HIS A 90 19.80 22.03 -1.10
C HIS A 90 21.25 21.52 -0.99
N LYS A 91 21.78 20.86 -2.03
CA LYS A 91 23.16 20.37 -2.06
C LYS A 91 24.16 21.51 -2.16
N VAL A 92 23.86 22.49 -3.02
CA VAL A 92 24.76 23.63 -3.31
C VAL A 92 24.89 24.55 -2.10
N ILE A 93 23.79 24.79 -1.39
CA ILE A 93 23.79 25.68 -0.21
C ILE A 93 24.19 24.97 1.09
N GLY A 94 24.46 23.66 1.04
CA GLY A 94 24.78 22.86 2.23
C GLY A 94 23.65 22.84 3.26
N PHE A 95 22.39 22.72 2.81
CA PHE A 95 21.24 22.64 3.71
C PHE A 95 21.40 21.45 4.68
N ARG A 96 21.19 21.68 5.98
CA ARG A 96 21.26 20.64 7.02
C ARG A 96 19.93 20.43 7.70
N ALA A 97 19.43 19.21 7.69
CA ALA A 97 18.25 18.81 8.45
C ALA A 97 18.11 17.28 8.53
N GLY A 98 17.83 16.78 9.73
CA GLY A 98 17.66 15.36 9.99
C GLY A 98 16.56 14.71 9.15
N ALA A 99 16.74 13.42 8.85
CA ALA A 99 15.73 12.59 8.18
C ALA A 99 14.68 12.02 9.16
N ALA A 100 15.08 11.90 10.43
CA ALA A 100 14.23 11.43 11.52
C ALA A 100 13.80 12.63 12.38
N PRO A 101 12.67 12.52 13.12
CA PRO A 101 12.45 13.41 14.25
C PRO A 101 13.68 13.33 15.16
N LEU A 102 14.10 14.47 15.71
CA LEU A 102 15.08 14.49 16.79
C LEU A 102 14.57 13.53 17.87
N GLY A 103 15.46 12.69 18.39
CA GLY A 103 15.10 11.65 19.35
C GLY A 103 14.20 12.22 20.44
N ARG A 104 13.25 11.40 20.89
CA ARG A 104 12.81 11.48 22.28
C ARG A 104 14.06 11.30 23.13
N ASP A 105 14.74 12.40 23.45
CA ASP A 105 15.45 12.48 24.72
C ASP A 105 14.37 12.16 25.78
N GLU A 106 14.68 11.20 26.63
CA GLU A 106 13.78 10.49 27.54
C GLU A 106 12.85 11.42 28.36
N GLN A 107 11.69 10.85 28.75
CA GLN A 107 10.66 11.36 29.68
C GLN A 107 11.00 12.62 30.50
#